data_AF-A0A8X6K1W3-F1
#
_entry.id   AF-A0A8X6K1W3-F1
#
_cell.length_a   1.000
_cell.length_b   1.000
_cell.length_c   1.000
_cell.angle_alpha   90.00
_cell.angle_beta   90.00
_cell.angle_gamma   90.00
#
_symmetry.space_group_name_H-M   'P 1'
#
loop_
_entity.id
_entity.type
_entity.pdbx_description
1 polymer ?
#
loop_
_entity_poly.entity_id
_entity_poly.type
_entity_poly.pdbx_seq_one_letter_code
_entity_poly.pdbx_strand_id
1 'polypeptide(L)'
;MTKIPIKLQDLRRKIYTKAKAEPEWRFWGIYVHVCKMETLEEAYKLTKRSNGAPGIDGVTFESIEAEGIRKYLQQIRHELITKTYSPNRNRRKEIPKVGENSER
;
A
#
# COMPACT_ATOMS: atom_id res chain seq x y z
N MET A 1 18.97 7.14 -23.91
CA MET A 1 17.76 6.28 -24.00
C MET A 1 16.92 6.45 -22.74
N THR A 2 15.90 7.30 -22.81
CA THR A 2 14.85 7.40 -21.80
C THR A 2 14.08 6.09 -21.80
N LYS A 3 14.39 5.19 -20.86
CA LYS A 3 13.66 3.92 -20.73
C LYS A 3 12.21 4.24 -20.44
N ILE A 4 11.31 3.80 -21.31
CA ILE A 4 9.87 3.91 -21.11
C ILE A 4 9.53 3.32 -19.72
N PRO A 5 8.75 4.03 -18.87
CA PRO A 5 8.39 3.51 -17.56
C PRO A 5 7.63 2.19 -17.69
N ILE A 6 8.09 1.16 -16.96
CA ILE A 6 7.45 -0.16 -16.93
C ILE A 6 6.12 -0.03 -16.18
N LYS A 7 5.01 -0.49 -16.78
CA LYS A 7 3.69 -0.56 -16.12
C LYS A 7 3.78 -1.36 -14.82
N LEU A 8 3.06 -0.95 -13.77
CA LEU A 8 3.08 -1.62 -12.46
C LEU A 8 2.79 -3.14 -12.55
N GLN A 9 1.88 -3.55 -13.44
CA GLN A 9 1.57 -4.96 -13.70
C GLN A 9 2.77 -5.73 -14.27
N ASP A 10 3.50 -5.14 -15.21
CA ASP A 10 4.69 -5.76 -15.80
C ASP A 10 5.83 -5.87 -14.80
N LEU A 11 6.02 -4.82 -13.99
CA LEU A 11 6.98 -4.84 -12.89
C LEU A 11 6.66 -5.99 -11.93
N ARG A 12 5.40 -6.11 -11.49
CA ARG A 12 4.96 -7.18 -10.59
C ARG A 12 5.20 -8.57 -11.21
N ARG A 13 4.86 -8.76 -12.48
CA ARG A 13 5.08 -10.02 -13.22
C ARG A 13 6.57 -10.36 -13.29
N LYS A 14 7.43 -9.41 -13.65
CA LYS A 14 8.89 -9.62 -13.75
C LYS A 14 9.50 -9.99 -12.40
N ILE A 15 9.11 -9.29 -11.33
CA ILE A 15 9.55 -9.61 -9.96
C ILE A 15 9.11 -11.02 -9.60
N TYR A 16 7.84 -11.37 -9.82
CA TYR A 16 7.31 -12.71 -9.53
C TYR A 16 8.07 -13.80 -10.28
N THR A 17 8.24 -13.68 -11.59
CA THR A 17 8.94 -14.67 -12.41
C THR A 17 10.39 -14.86 -11.94
N LYS A 18 11.11 -13.76 -11.66
CA LYS A 18 12.50 -13.83 -11.18
C LYS A 18 12.58 -14.44 -9.77
N ALA A 19 11.73 -14.02 -8.85
CA ALA A 19 11.70 -14.54 -7.48
C ALA A 19 11.37 -16.04 -7.45
N LYS A 20 10.52 -16.51 -8.37
CA LYS A 20 10.14 -17.92 -8.46
C LYS A 20 11.20 -18.79 -9.14
N ALA A 21 11.96 -18.23 -10.08
CA ALA A 21 13.06 -18.93 -10.73
C ALA A 21 14.33 -18.97 -9.85
N GLU A 22 14.59 -17.90 -9.09
CA GLU A 22 15.80 -17.75 -8.28
C GLU A 22 15.45 -17.23 -6.87
N PRO A 23 15.14 -18.13 -5.92
CA PRO A 23 14.72 -17.76 -4.57
C PRO A 23 15.76 -16.93 -3.79
N GLU A 24 17.04 -17.15 -4.05
CA GLU A 24 18.14 -16.42 -3.41
C GLU A 24 18.39 -15.02 -4.02
N TRP A 25 17.71 -14.68 -5.11
CA TRP A 25 17.90 -13.40 -5.79
C TRP A 25 17.42 -12.22 -4.93
N ARG A 26 18.29 -11.23 -4.74
CA ARG A 26 17.98 -10.02 -3.97
C ARG A 26 17.57 -8.86 -4.87
N PHE A 27 16.38 -8.32 -4.64
CA PHE A 27 15.84 -7.16 -5.36
C PHE A 27 16.24 -5.85 -4.67
N TRP A 28 17.50 -5.43 -4.83
CA TRP A 28 18.04 -4.21 -4.20
C TRP A 28 17.22 -2.92 -4.46
N GLY A 29 16.54 -2.84 -5.62
CA GLY A 29 15.74 -1.68 -6.00
C GLY A 29 14.25 -1.73 -5.62
N ILE A 30 13.78 -2.76 -4.90
CA ILE A 30 12.34 -2.92 -4.66
C ILE A 30 11.74 -1.74 -3.89
N TYR A 31 12.49 -1.17 -2.94
CA TYR A 31 12.04 -0.04 -2.16
C TYR A 31 11.80 1.21 -3.03
N VAL A 32 12.63 1.43 -4.04
CA VAL A 32 12.46 2.54 -5.00
C VAL A 32 11.12 2.41 -5.73
N HIS A 33 10.73 1.18 -6.07
CA HIS A 33 9.44 0.93 -6.72
C HIS A 33 8.25 1.19 -5.80
N VAL A 34 8.35 0.81 -4.52
CA VAL A 34 7.31 1.12 -3.52
C VAL A 34 7.09 2.63 -3.38
N CYS A 35 8.16 3.43 -3.40
CA CYS A 35 8.08 4.89 -3.26
C CYS A 35 7.64 5.64 -4.53
N LYS A 36 7.33 4.96 -5.64
CA LYS A 36 6.85 5.64 -6.86
C LYS A 36 5.42 6.13 -6.66
N MET A 37 5.14 7.35 -7.12
CA MET A 37 3.79 7.92 -7.09
C MET A 37 2.76 7.00 -7.75
N GLU A 38 3.07 6.43 -8.92
CA GLU A 38 2.20 5.47 -9.61
C GLU A 38 1.83 4.26 -8.73
N THR A 39 2.77 3.78 -7.89
CA THR A 39 2.53 2.64 -6.99
C THR A 39 1.65 3.04 -5.81
N LEU A 40 1.90 4.22 -5.23
CA LEU A 40 1.08 4.77 -4.14
C LEU A 40 -0.35 5.10 -4.58
N GLU A 41 -0.51 5.65 -5.79
CA GLU A 41 -1.82 5.96 -6.37
C GLU A 41 -2.65 4.69 -6.62
N GLU A 42 -2.05 3.63 -7.19
CA GLU A 42 -2.73 2.35 -7.37
C GLU A 42 -3.05 1.67 -6.03
N ALA A 43 -2.14 1.76 -5.05
CA ALA A 43 -2.39 1.26 -3.70
C ALA A 43 -3.59 1.95 -3.04
N TYR A 44 -3.69 3.29 -3.14
CA TYR A 44 -4.82 4.05 -2.63
C TYR A 44 -6.15 3.64 -3.27
N LYS A 45 -6.18 3.44 -4.59
CA LYS A 45 -7.38 2.97 -5.29
C LYS A 45 -7.83 1.58 -4.80
N LEU A 46 -6.89 0.67 -4.58
CA LEU A 46 -7.18 -0.68 -4.10
C LEU A 46 -7.69 -0.68 -2.65
N THR A 47 -7.09 0.13 -1.77
CA THR A 47 -7.51 0.23 -0.37
C THR A 47 -8.90 0.88 -0.27
N LYS A 48 -9.17 1.96 -1.03
CA LYS A 48 -10.50 2.58 -1.07
C LYS A 48 -11.58 1.60 -1.51
N ARG A 49 -11.32 0.81 -2.56
CA ARG A 49 -12.26 -0.23 -3.04
C ARG A 49 -12.59 -1.30 -2.01
N SER A 50 -11.66 -1.57 -1.09
CA SER A 50 -11.86 -2.56 -0.02
C SER A 50 -12.82 -2.05 1.07
N ASN A 51 -13.23 -0.78 1.02
CA ASN A 51 -14.17 -0.13 1.93
C ASN A 51 -13.84 -0.37 3.41
N GLY A 52 -12.55 -0.33 3.74
CA GLY A 52 -12.07 -0.55 5.10
C GLY A 52 -12.50 0.57 6.02
N ALA A 53 -12.83 0.23 7.27
CA ALA A 53 -13.14 1.21 8.29
C ALA A 53 -11.87 1.97 8.74
N PRO A 54 -11.98 3.24 9.16
CA PRO A 54 -10.83 4.09 9.48
C PRO A 54 -9.97 3.52 10.62
N GLY A 55 -8.70 3.95 10.67
CA GLY A 55 -7.73 3.54 11.67
C GLY A 55 -7.97 4.12 13.07
N ILE A 56 -6.95 4.06 13.93
CA ILE A 56 -6.97 4.70 15.25
C ILE A 56 -6.97 6.23 15.16
N ASP A 57 -6.49 6.77 14.04
CA ASP A 57 -6.41 8.20 13.73
C ASP A 57 -7.75 8.76 13.22
N GLY A 58 -8.73 7.89 12.92
CA GLY A 58 -10.04 8.30 12.43
C GLY A 58 -10.06 8.88 11.02
N VAL A 59 -8.91 8.90 10.31
CA VAL A 59 -8.80 9.47 8.96
C VAL A 59 -9.58 8.60 7.98
N THR A 60 -10.49 9.22 7.22
CA THR A 60 -11.33 8.53 6.22
C THR A 60 -10.88 8.84 4.80
N PHE A 61 -11.37 8.07 3.82
CA PHE A 61 -11.08 8.37 2.41
C PHE A 61 -11.71 9.70 1.98
N GLU A 62 -12.88 10.04 2.53
CA GLU A 62 -13.57 11.30 2.27
C GLU A 62 -12.77 12.50 2.80
N SER A 63 -12.17 12.40 4.00
CA SER A 63 -11.34 13.47 4.54
C SER A 63 -10.06 13.66 3.73
N ILE A 64 -9.41 12.56 3.32
CA ILE A 64 -8.23 12.60 2.43
C ILE A 64 -8.58 13.26 1.09
N GLU A 65 -9.75 12.95 0.53
CA GLU A 65 -10.20 13.50 -0.75
C GLU A 65 -10.53 14.98 -0.67
N ALA A 66 -11.14 15.43 0.42
CA ALA A 66 -11.40 16.83 0.68
C ALA A 66 -10.10 17.65 0.81
N GLU A 67 -9.07 17.10 1.46
CA GLU A 67 -7.76 17.75 1.61
C GLU A 67 -6.86 17.64 0.36
N GLY A 68 -7.17 16.68 -0.51
CA GLY A 68 -6.48 16.42 -1.77
C GLY A 68 -5.58 15.18 -1.73
N ILE A 69 -6.01 14.13 -2.46
CA ILE A 69 -5.29 12.84 -2.57
C ILE A 69 -3.81 13.03 -2.93
N ARG A 70 -3.51 13.90 -3.90
CA ARG A 70 -2.14 14.09 -4.38
C ARG A 70 -1.21 14.62 -3.29
N LYS A 71 -1.69 15.57 -2.48
CA LYS A 71 -0.94 16.14 -1.35
C LYS A 71 -0.67 15.07 -0.30
N TYR A 72 -1.69 14.29 0.04
CA TYR A 72 -1.59 13.17 0.98
C TYR A 72 -0.56 12.12 0.52
N LEU A 73 -0.63 11.67 -0.74
CA LEU A 73 0.33 10.69 -1.27
C LEU A 73 1.75 11.25 -1.41
N GLN A 74 1.89 12.55 -1.68
CA GLN A 74 3.20 13.22 -1.69
C GLN A 74 3.84 13.25 -0.30
N GLN A 75 3.05 13.47 0.75
CA GLN A 75 3.53 13.40 2.13
C GLN A 75 4.02 11.98 2.47
N ILE A 76 3.21 10.96 2.20
CA ILE A 76 3.61 9.56 2.41
C ILE A 76 4.89 9.25 1.62
N ARG A 77 4.94 9.64 0.35
CA ARG A 77 6.13 9.44 -0.47
C ARG A 77 7.35 10.12 0.12
N HIS A 78 7.21 11.34 0.63
CA HIS A 78 8.30 12.07 1.26
C HIS A 78 8.81 11.28 2.47
N GLU A 79 7.93 10.90 3.39
CA GLU A 79 8.26 10.12 4.59
C GLU A 79 8.93 8.77 4.26
N LEU A 80 8.49 8.09 3.20
CA LEU A 80 9.13 6.86 2.73
C LEU A 80 10.54 7.14 2.18
N ILE A 81 10.73 8.18 1.36
CA ILE A 81 12.04 8.50 0.79
C ILE A 81 13.03 8.95 1.87
N THR A 82 12.58 9.74 2.84
CA THR A 82 13.39 10.21 3.97
C THR A 82 13.55 9.16 5.07
N LYS A 83 12.91 7.99 4.93
CA LYS A 83 12.94 6.90 5.92
C LYS A 83 12.38 7.30 7.29
N THR A 84 11.47 8.27 7.31
CA THR A 84 10.80 8.75 8.52
C THR A 84 9.37 8.21 8.66
N TYR A 85 8.86 7.48 7.67
CA TYR A 85 7.55 6.85 7.75
C TYR A 85 7.46 5.91 8.95
N SER A 86 6.51 6.18 9.84
CA SER A 86 6.24 5.39 11.03
C SER A 86 4.76 4.98 11.03
N PRO A 87 4.44 3.69 10.85
CA PRO A 87 3.05 3.25 10.80
C PRO A 87 2.39 3.33 12.18
N ASN A 88 1.14 3.77 12.20
CA ASN A 88 0.30 3.75 13.40
C ASN A 88 -0.01 2.32 13.86
N ARG A 89 -0.34 2.17 15.15
CA ARG A 89 -0.83 0.88 15.68
C ARG A 89 -2.17 0.51 15.04
N ASN A 90 -2.40 -0.78 14.82
CA ASN A 90 -3.66 -1.27 14.29
C ASN A 90 -4.81 -1.03 15.27
N ARG A 91 -5.97 -0.61 14.76
CA ARG A 91 -7.21 -0.54 15.54
C ARG A 91 -7.72 -1.96 15.80
N ARG A 92 -7.86 -2.34 17.07
CA ARG A 92 -8.47 -3.62 17.44
C ARG A 92 -9.99 -3.52 17.28
N LYS A 93 -10.57 -4.47 16.53
CA LYS A 93 -12.02 -4.62 16.40
C LYS A 93 -12.32 -6.11 16.36
N GLU A 94 -13.14 -6.57 17.29
CA GLU A 94 -13.68 -7.93 17.25
C GLU A 94 -14.73 -8.00 16.14
N ILE A 95 -14.57 -8.98 15.27
CA ILE A 95 -15.51 -9.28 14.20
C ILE A 95 -15.99 -10.71 14.45
N PRO A 96 -17.29 -10.91 14.70
CA PRO A 96 -17.82 -12.26 14.92
C PRO A 96 -17.58 -13.09 13.66
N LYS A 97 -17.02 -14.28 13.83
CA LYS A 97 -16.89 -15.24 12.73
C LYS A 97 -18.22 -15.95 12.54
N VAL A 98 -18.62 -16.11 11.29
CA VAL A 98 -19.81 -16.88 10.95
C VAL A 98 -19.60 -18.33 11.41
N GLY A 99 -20.39 -18.77 12.41
CA GLY A 99 -20.33 -20.11 13.01
C GLY A 99 -19.94 -20.16 14.49
N GLU A 100 -19.42 -19.08 15.08
CA GLU A 100 -19.08 -19.01 16.52
C GLU A 100 -20.21 -18.36 17.35
N ASN A 101 -21.47 -18.65 17.00
CA ASN A 101 -22.55 -18.70 17.99
C ASN A 101 -22.73 -20.17 18.40
N SER A 102 -21.73 -20.71 19.11
CA SER A 102 -21.96 -21.82 20.03
C SER A 102 -21.96 -21.20 21.42
N GLU A 103 -23.17 -21.00 21.94
CA GLU A 103 -23.51 -20.73 23.33
C GLU A 103 -22.40 -21.12 24.32
N ARG A 104 -21.97 -20.15 25.14
CA ARG A 104 -21.87 -20.27 26.60
C ARG A 104 -22.07 -18.90 27.24
#